data_AF-A0A822DB51-F1
#
_entry.id   AF-A0A822DB51-F1
#
_cell.length_a   1.000
_cell.length_b   1.000
_cell.length_c   1.000
_cell.angle_alpha   90.00
_cell.angle_beta   90.00
_cell.angle_gamma   90.00
#
_symmetry.space_group_name_H-M   'P 1'
#
loop_
_entity.id
_entity.type
_entity.pdbx_description
1 polymer ?
#
loop_
_entity_poly.entity_id
_entity_poly.type
_entity_poly.pdbx_seq_one_letter_code
_entity_poly.pdbx_strand_id
1 'polypeptide(L)'
;YRETEERRALKKRQEEYDNFAEMANMITSDLLTENPDQAISQFGPHRVVPDRWKGMNEDQLRRIREEQQHQIEEKKRRDEEEQRRRFHSSSRCCSSSSRRLKKQKNF
;
A
#
# COMPACT_ATOMS: atom_id res chain seq x y z
N TYR A 1 -13.86 -28.25 -59.42
CA TYR A 1 -13.68 -29.22 -58.31
C TYR A 1 -12.32 -29.05 -57.62
N ARG A 2 -11.17 -28.99 -58.32
CA ARG A 2 -9.87 -28.70 -57.67
C ARG A 2 -9.78 -27.30 -57.05
N GLU A 3 -10.21 -26.28 -57.78
CA GLU A 3 -10.22 -24.89 -57.31
C GLU A 3 -11.05 -24.69 -56.02
N THR A 4 -12.14 -25.45 -55.87
CA THR A 4 -13.01 -25.39 -54.68
C THR A 4 -12.36 -26.05 -53.45
N GLU A 5 -11.59 -27.12 -53.64
CA GLU A 5 -10.86 -27.81 -52.57
C GLU A 5 -9.64 -26.99 -52.12
N GLU A 6 -8.91 -26.38 -53.05
CA GLU A 6 -7.79 -25.47 -52.72
C GLU A 6 -8.27 -24.24 -51.95
N ARG A 7 -9.42 -23.66 -52.35
CA ARG A 7 -10.06 -22.56 -51.61
C ARG A 7 -10.51 -22.97 -50.21
N ARG A 8 -10.99 -24.22 -50.02
CA ARG A 8 -11.35 -24.76 -48.70
C ARG A 8 -10.13 -24.97 -47.81
N ALA A 9 -9.05 -25.52 -48.35
CA ALA A 9 -7.79 -25.70 -47.62
C ALA A 9 -7.18 -24.35 -47.20
N LEU A 10 -7.20 -23.35 -48.09
CA LEU A 10 -6.74 -22.00 -47.78
C LEU A 10 -7.59 -21.35 -46.68
N LYS A 11 -8.92 -21.46 -46.74
CA LYS A 11 -9.82 -20.96 -45.70
C LYS A 11 -9.57 -21.62 -44.35
N LYS A 12 -9.46 -22.95 -44.32
CA LYS A 12 -9.15 -23.68 -43.07
C LYS A 12 -7.84 -23.19 -42.45
N ARG A 13 -6.82 -22.96 -43.28
CA ARG A 13 -5.54 -22.42 -42.81
C ARG A 13 -5.67 -20.99 -42.28
N GLN A 14 -6.49 -20.15 -42.91
CA GLN A 14 -6.79 -18.80 -42.39
C GLN A 14 -7.52 -18.86 -41.06
N GLU A 15 -8.56 -19.70 -40.95
CA GLU A 15 -9.28 -19.91 -39.69
C GLU A 15 -8.35 -20.39 -38.57
N GLU A 16 -7.42 -21.30 -38.86
CA GLU A 16 -6.41 -21.74 -37.87
C GLU A 16 -5.50 -20.59 -37.41
N TYR A 17 -5.08 -19.71 -38.33
CA TYR A 17 -4.28 -18.53 -37.98
C TYR A 17 -5.08 -17.51 -37.17
N ASP A 18 -6.33 -17.26 -37.54
CA ASP A 18 -7.22 -16.33 -36.83
C ASP A 18 -7.51 -16.84 -35.42
N ASN A 19 -7.80 -18.14 -35.27
CA ASN A 19 -7.99 -18.78 -33.96
C ASN A 19 -6.72 -18.66 -33.10
N PHE A 20 -5.54 -18.86 -33.69
CA PHE A 20 -4.28 -18.72 -32.96
C PHE A 20 -4.06 -17.26 -32.51
N ALA A 21 -4.35 -16.29 -33.38
CA ALA A 21 -4.24 -14.88 -33.05
C ALA A 21 -5.20 -14.48 -31.95
N GLU A 22 -6.45 -14.96 -31.99
CA GLU A 22 -7.44 -14.72 -30.92
C GLU A 22 -6.96 -15.28 -29.58
N MET A 23 -6.48 -16.52 -29.55
CA MET A 23 -5.93 -17.13 -28.33
C MET A 23 -4.74 -16.33 -27.79
N ALA A 24 -3.81 -15.92 -28.65
CA ALA A 24 -2.66 -15.13 -28.24
C ALA A 24 -3.08 -13.76 -27.67
N ASN A 25 -4.04 -13.09 -28.31
CA ASN A 25 -4.57 -11.82 -27.85
C ASN A 25 -5.31 -11.97 -26.51
N MET A 26 -6.06 -13.05 -26.31
CA MET A 26 -6.75 -13.31 -25.05
C MET A 26 -5.75 -13.54 -23.91
N ILE A 27 -4.73 -14.39 -24.13
CA ILE A 27 -3.70 -14.67 -23.13
C ILE A 27 -2.91 -13.41 -22.75
N THR A 28 -2.62 -12.54 -23.74
CA THR A 28 -1.90 -11.29 -23.52
C THR A 28 -2.80 -10.13 -23.12
N SER A 29 -4.11 -10.34 -23.09
CA SER A 29 -5.06 -9.30 -22.69
C SER A 29 -4.86 -8.93 -21.24
N ASP A 30 -5.09 -7.66 -20.93
CA ASP A 30 -5.05 -7.15 -19.57
C ASP A 30 -6.01 -7.87 -18.60
N LEU A 31 -7.07 -8.50 -19.14
CA LEU A 31 -8.04 -9.24 -18.33
C LEU A 31 -7.41 -10.49 -17.71
N LEU A 32 -6.62 -11.24 -18.50
CA LEU A 32 -5.98 -12.47 -18.04
C LEU A 32 -4.62 -12.23 -17.39
N THR A 33 -3.96 -11.12 -17.71
CA THR A 33 -2.67 -10.73 -17.10
C THR A 33 -2.83 -9.90 -15.83
N GLU A 34 -4.04 -9.49 -15.48
CA GLU A 34 -4.37 -8.67 -14.30
C GLU A 34 -3.52 -7.39 -14.20
N ASN A 35 -3.30 -6.74 -15.34
CA ASN A 35 -2.42 -5.58 -15.44
C ASN A 35 -2.87 -4.43 -14.49
N PRO A 36 -2.05 -4.01 -13.49
CA PRO A 36 -2.41 -2.97 -12.53
C PRO A 36 -2.55 -1.58 -13.17
N ASP A 37 -1.93 -1.36 -14.34
CA ASP A 37 -1.99 -0.08 -15.04
C ASP A 37 -3.40 0.26 -15.53
N GLN A 38 -4.29 -0.75 -15.60
CA GLN A 38 -5.71 -0.56 -15.88
C GLN A 38 -6.42 0.34 -14.86
N ALA A 39 -5.89 0.46 -13.64
CA ALA A 39 -6.44 1.30 -12.60
C ALA A 39 -6.02 2.78 -12.73
N ILE A 40 -5.05 3.11 -13.61
CA ILE A 40 -4.52 4.47 -13.74
C ILE A 40 -5.59 5.37 -14.38
N SER A 41 -5.97 6.43 -13.66
CA SER A 41 -6.94 7.39 -14.17
C SER A 41 -6.30 8.39 -15.14
N GLN A 42 -6.96 8.62 -16.26
CA GLN A 42 -6.57 9.70 -17.19
C GLN A 42 -6.74 11.10 -16.57
N PHE A 43 -7.56 11.24 -15.52
CA PHE A 43 -7.81 12.50 -14.84
C PHE A 43 -6.70 12.91 -13.85
N GLY A 44 -5.65 12.10 -13.72
CA GLY A 44 -4.44 12.46 -13.01
C GLY A 44 -3.84 11.34 -12.16
N PRO A 45 -2.54 11.44 -11.81
CA PRO A 45 -1.77 10.35 -11.18
C PRO A 45 -2.21 10.04 -9.74
N HIS A 46 -2.95 10.94 -9.09
CA HIS A 46 -3.48 10.75 -7.74
C HIS A 46 -4.86 10.07 -7.73
N ARG A 47 -5.45 9.81 -8.90
CA ARG A 47 -6.76 9.18 -9.05
C ARG A 47 -6.59 7.81 -9.66
N VAL A 48 -7.50 6.93 -9.24
CA VAL A 48 -7.56 5.55 -9.67
C VAL A 48 -8.99 5.22 -10.03
N VAL A 49 -9.16 4.38 -11.05
CA VAL A 49 -10.47 3.91 -11.48
C VAL A 49 -10.94 2.85 -10.48
N PRO A 50 -11.97 3.11 -9.66
CA PRO A 50 -12.34 2.22 -8.55
C PRO A 50 -12.68 0.80 -9.03
N ASP A 51 -13.38 0.70 -10.16
CA ASP A 51 -13.85 -0.57 -10.72
C ASP A 51 -12.71 -1.49 -11.19
N ARG A 52 -11.54 -0.90 -11.48
CA ARG A 52 -10.35 -1.60 -12.00
C ARG A 52 -9.23 -1.67 -10.96
N TRP A 53 -9.48 -1.22 -9.73
CA TRP A 53 -8.50 -1.26 -8.65
C TRP A 53 -8.25 -2.72 -8.23
N LYS A 54 -6.99 -3.16 -8.29
CA LYS A 54 -6.56 -4.52 -7.86
C LYS A 54 -5.71 -4.56 -6.60
N GLY A 55 -5.22 -3.42 -6.12
CA GLY A 55 -4.42 -3.33 -4.90
C GLY A 55 -3.49 -2.13 -4.95
N MET A 56 -2.71 -1.97 -3.88
CA MET A 56 -1.56 -1.06 -3.90
C MET A 56 -0.34 -1.80 -4.43
N ASN A 57 0.55 -1.08 -5.11
CA ASN A 57 1.81 -1.64 -5.58
C ASN A 57 2.71 -2.01 -4.40
N GLU A 58 3.59 -3.00 -4.59
CA GLU A 58 4.50 -3.47 -3.54
C GLU A 58 5.37 -2.34 -2.99
N ASP A 59 5.81 -1.41 -3.83
CA ASP A 59 6.56 -0.23 -3.42
C ASP A 59 5.75 0.70 -2.50
N GLN A 60 4.45 0.86 -2.76
CA GLN A 60 3.57 1.66 -1.90
C GLN A 60 3.38 0.97 -0.55
N LEU A 61 3.15 -0.35 -0.56
CA LEU A 61 3.05 -1.15 0.66
C LEU A 61 4.36 -1.10 1.47
N ARG A 62 5.52 -1.13 0.81
CA ARG A 62 6.82 -1.00 1.46
C ARG A 62 6.95 0.34 2.17
N ARG A 63 6.62 1.45 1.50
CA ARG A 63 6.63 2.79 2.12
C ARG A 63 5.72 2.88 3.34
N ILE A 64 4.53 2.28 3.27
CA ILE A 64 3.61 2.22 4.41
C ILE A 64 4.25 1.47 5.59
N ARG A 65 4.91 0.34 5.33
CA ARG A 65 5.59 -0.45 6.37
C ARG A 65 6.75 0.32 7.00
N GLU A 66 7.55 1.02 6.19
CA GLU A 66 8.64 1.88 6.67
C GLU A 66 8.10 3.01 7.57
N GLU A 67 7.04 3.68 7.14
CA GLU A 67 6.41 4.74 7.93
C GLU A 67 5.82 4.20 9.25
N GLN A 68 5.22 3.01 9.23
CA GLN A 68 4.72 2.35 10.45
C GLN A 68 5.85 2.06 11.44
N GLN A 69 7.02 1.61 10.96
CA GLN A 69 8.19 1.40 11.83
C GLN A 69 8.64 2.71 12.46
N HIS A 70 8.76 3.78 11.66
CA HIS A 70 9.11 5.10 12.15
C HIS A 70 8.10 5.62 13.20
N GLN A 71 6.79 5.41 12.98
CA GLN A 71 5.77 5.77 13.96
C GLN A 71 5.91 5.01 15.29
N ILE A 72 6.28 3.73 15.24
CA ILE A 72 6.51 2.92 16.44
C ILE A 72 7.71 3.47 17.24
N GLU A 73 8.80 3.81 16.55
CA GLU A 73 10.00 4.38 17.18
C GLU A 73 9.71 5.76 17.80
N GLU A 74 9.04 6.64 17.06
CA GLU A 74 8.64 7.95 17.56
C GLU A 74 7.71 7.85 18.76
N LYS A 75 6.78 6.89 18.75
CA LYS A 75 5.89 6.64 19.90
C LYS A 75 6.69 6.22 21.13
N LYS A 76 7.62 5.26 20.99
CA LYS A 76 8.49 4.84 22.10
C LYS A 76 9.28 6.00 22.69
N ARG A 77 9.86 6.85 21.83
CA ARG A 77 10.61 8.04 22.24
C ARG A 77 9.74 9.01 23.05
N ARG A 78 8.51 9.26 22.61
CA ARG A 78 7.55 10.12 23.32
C ARG A 78 7.15 9.54 24.67
N ASP A 79 6.87 8.24 24.73
CA ASP A 79 6.50 7.56 25.97
C ASP A 79 7.64 7.66 27.01
N GLU A 80 8.90 7.47 26.59
CA GLU A 80 10.06 7.64 27.47
C GLU A 80 10.22 9.08 27.99
N GLU A 81 10.01 10.07 27.12
CA GLU A 81 10.08 11.47 27.50
C GLU A 81 8.98 11.84 28.49
N GLU A 82 7.76 11.34 28.28
CA GLU A 82 6.64 11.54 29.19
C GLU A 82 6.90 10.91 30.56
N GLN A 83 7.41 9.68 30.61
CA GLN A 83 7.80 9.03 31.87
C GLN A 83 8.87 9.84 32.61
N ARG A 84 9.88 10.35 31.91
CA ARG A 84 10.89 11.23 32.51
C ARG A 84 10.24 12.50 33.06
N ARG A 85 9.37 13.18 32.31
CA ARG A 85 8.68 14.38 32.77
C ARG A 85 7.81 14.10 34.01
N ARG A 86 7.10 12.98 34.02
CA ARG A 86 6.27 12.53 35.14
C ARG A 86 7.09 12.21 36.40
N PHE A 87 8.25 11.58 36.24
CA PHE A 87 9.18 11.36 37.34
C PHE A 87 9.71 12.68 37.90
N HIS A 88 10.14 13.60 37.03
CA HIS A 88 10.64 14.93 37.44
C HIS A 88 9.56 15.78 38.11
N SER A 89 8.31 15.73 37.66
CA SER A 89 7.20 16.46 38.26
C SER A 89 6.80 15.87 39.62
N SER A 90 6.74 14.54 39.74
CA SER A 90 6.50 13.83 41.00
C SER A 90 7.58 14.14 42.05
N SER A 91 8.86 14.06 41.68
CA SER A 91 9.99 14.41 42.55
C SER A 91 9.94 15.87 43.03
N ARG A 92 9.56 16.82 42.15
CA ARG A 92 9.32 18.23 42.52
C ARG A 92 8.16 18.40 43.51
N CYS A 93 7.09 17.62 43.37
CA CYS A 93 5.94 17.67 44.29
C CYS A 93 6.32 17.16 45.69
N CYS A 94 7.05 16.04 45.77
CA CYS A 94 7.51 15.46 47.05
C CYS A 94 8.49 16.37 47.80
N SER A 95 9.43 17.00 47.07
CA SER A 95 10.42 17.92 47.66
C SER A 95 9.83 19.28 48.05
N SER A 96 8.77 19.74 47.37
CA SER A 96 7.99 20.92 47.78
C SER A 96 7.14 20.63 49.03
N SER A 97 6.51 19.46 49.07
CA SER A 97 5.68 19.01 50.21
C SER A 97 6.52 18.83 51.48
N SER A 98 7.70 18.22 51.38
CA SER A 98 8.64 18.07 52.52
C SER A 98 9.16 19.41 53.04
N ARG A 99 9.40 20.41 52.18
CA ARG A 99 9.80 21.76 52.60
C ARG A 99 8.67 22.48 53.35
N ARG A 100 7.41 22.25 52.97
CA ARG A 100 6.23 22.83 53.62
C ARG A 100 5.99 22.25 55.03
N LEU A 101 6.16 20.93 55.18
CA LEU A 101 6.07 20.23 56.48
C LEU A 101 7.17 20.64 57.46
N LYS A 102 8.40 20.87 56.98
CA LYS A 102 9.50 21.38 57.83
C LYS A 102 9.28 22.83 58.30
N LYS A 103 8.62 23.67 57.50
CA LYS A 103 8.26 25.04 57.90
C LYS A 103 7.18 25.10 58.98
N GLN A 104 6.25 24.15 59.01
CA GLN A 104 5.18 24.09 60.01
C GLN A 104 5.62 23.53 61.38
N LYS A 105 6.71 22.76 61.44
CA LYS A 105 7.25 22.20 62.71
C LYS A 105 8.28 23.08 63.42
N ASN A 106 8.68 24.18 62.78
CA ASN A 106 9.66 25.15 63.32
C ASN A 106 8.98 26.46 63.79
N PHE A 107 7.68 26.40 64.05
CA PHE A 107 6.86 27.40 64.73
C PHE A 107 6.19 26.70 65.92
#